data_AF-A0AAU7P915-F1
#
_entry.id   AF-A0AAU7P915-F1
#
_cell.length_a   1.000
_cell.length_b   1.000
_cell.length_c   1.000
_cell.angle_alpha   90.00
_cell.angle_beta   90.00
_cell.angle_gamma   90.00
#
_symmetry.space_group_name_H-M   'P 1'
#
loop_
_entity.id
_entity.type
_entity.pdbx_description
1 polymer ?
#
loop_
_entity_poly.entity_id
_entity_poly.type
_entity_poly.pdbx_seq_one_letter_code
_entity_poly.pdbx_strand_id
1 'polypeptide(L)'
;MDFHDFYQDFIENLSPRDYSSNLKEWGEDIPWTLIFSSLGRYFVNDFNLLHEKNRNNIFHLIKVAMEKKGSLSTSVATGLLEELHKSSMKNSALANEIRGRLDTESSRYLEAWAKWSES
;
A
#
# COMPACT_ATOMS: atom_id res chain seq x y z
N MET A 1 -13.20 6.16 -6.51
CA MET A 1 -11.84 5.87 -6.05
C MET A 1 -10.81 6.65 -6.84
N ASP A 2 -10.61 7.87 -6.42
CA ASP A 2 -9.41 8.66 -6.68
C ASP A 2 -8.38 8.45 -5.55
N PHE A 3 -7.38 9.33 -5.46
CA PHE A 3 -6.37 9.27 -4.39
C PHE A 3 -6.93 9.47 -2.98
N HIS A 4 -7.88 10.40 -2.82
CA HIS A 4 -8.44 10.72 -1.51
C HIS A 4 -9.33 9.58 -1.03
N ASP A 5 -10.18 9.05 -1.90
CA ASP A 5 -11.00 7.87 -1.61
C ASP A 5 -10.12 6.71 -1.17
N PHE A 6 -9.07 6.40 -1.94
CA PHE A 6 -8.15 5.30 -1.62
C PHE A 6 -7.48 5.51 -0.27
N TYR A 7 -6.98 6.73 0.00
CA TYR A 7 -6.32 7.07 1.25
C TYR A 7 -7.26 6.92 2.46
N GLN A 8 -8.48 7.45 2.37
CA GLN A 8 -9.47 7.37 3.45
C GLN A 8 -9.84 5.93 3.74
N ASP A 9 -10.23 5.17 2.71
CA ASP A 9 -10.59 3.76 2.84
C ASP A 9 -9.43 2.94 3.43
N PHE A 10 -8.19 3.24 3.03
CA PHE A 10 -7.01 2.55 3.55
C PHE A 10 -6.81 2.82 5.04
N ILE A 11 -6.87 4.08 5.47
CA ILE A 11 -6.70 4.46 6.88
C ILE A 11 -7.81 3.89 7.76
N GLU A 12 -9.05 3.89 7.31
CA GLU A 12 -10.17 3.29 8.05
C GLU A 12 -9.94 1.81 8.37
N ASN A 13 -9.20 1.10 7.51
CA ASN A 13 -8.84 -0.30 7.74
C ASN A 13 -7.50 -0.46 8.52
N LEU A 14 -6.68 0.59 8.62
CA LEU A 14 -5.31 0.50 9.13
C LEU A 14 -5.19 0.52 10.67
N SER A 15 -6.18 1.02 11.42
CA SER A 15 -6.29 1.04 12.91
C SER A 15 -6.87 2.38 13.38
N PRO A 16 -7.49 2.47 14.57
CA PRO A 16 -7.94 3.75 15.15
C PRO A 16 -6.79 4.68 15.60
N ARG A 17 -5.51 4.33 15.40
CA ARG A 17 -4.42 5.29 15.61
C ARG A 17 -4.54 6.39 14.57
N ASP A 18 -4.31 7.62 15.01
CA ASP A 18 -4.35 8.78 14.12
C ASP A 18 -3.14 8.75 13.18
N TYR A 19 -3.30 8.04 12.06
CA TYR A 19 -2.39 8.05 10.92
C TYR A 19 -2.69 9.21 9.98
N SER A 20 -3.53 10.18 10.38
CA SER A 20 -3.79 11.34 9.57
C SER A 20 -2.49 12.15 9.44
N SER A 21 -1.83 11.98 8.30
CA SER A 21 -1.19 13.13 7.69
C SER A 21 -2.30 14.15 7.49
N ASN A 22 -2.24 15.29 8.16
CA ASN A 22 -3.24 16.34 8.03
C ASN A 22 -3.17 16.86 6.59
N LEU A 23 -3.84 16.19 5.64
CA LEU A 23 -3.76 16.48 4.20
C LEU A 23 -4.16 17.93 3.91
N LYS A 24 -4.96 18.53 4.80
CA LYS A 24 -5.33 19.94 4.80
C LYS A 24 -4.12 20.89 4.84
N GLU A 25 -3.02 20.48 5.45
CA GLU A 25 -1.79 21.29 5.54
C GLU A 25 -0.99 21.30 4.22
N TRP A 26 -1.26 20.36 3.32
CA TRP A 26 -0.54 20.21 2.04
C TRP A 26 -1.19 20.99 0.88
N GLY A 27 -2.41 21.51 1.06
CA GLY A 27 -3.13 22.23 0.00
C GLY A 27 -3.47 21.33 -1.19
N GLU A 28 -3.30 21.83 -2.42
CA GLU A 28 -3.64 21.11 -3.65
C GLU A 28 -2.55 20.13 -4.14
N ASP A 29 -1.30 20.29 -3.68
CA ASP A 29 -0.15 19.52 -4.17
C ASP A 29 0.26 18.43 -3.16
N ILE A 30 -0.62 17.46 -2.98
CA ILE A 30 -0.41 16.33 -2.06
C ILE A 30 0.60 15.35 -2.70
N PRO A 31 1.74 15.04 -2.04
CA PRO A 31 2.72 14.09 -2.56
C PRO A 31 2.26 12.65 -2.32
N TRP A 32 1.26 12.20 -3.08
CA TRP A 32 0.57 10.91 -2.88
C TRP A 32 1.51 9.71 -2.79
N THR A 33 2.57 9.66 -3.58
CA THR A 33 3.56 8.57 -3.52
C THR A 33 4.26 8.50 -2.16
N LEU A 34 4.57 9.64 -1.53
CA LEU A 34 5.16 9.69 -0.18
C LEU A 34 4.15 9.26 0.88
N ILE A 35 2.90 9.72 0.75
CA ILE A 35 1.81 9.32 1.65
C ILE A 35 1.61 7.80 1.60
N PHE A 36 1.55 7.24 0.40
CA PHE A 36 1.36 5.80 0.18
C PHE A 36 2.54 4.96 0.65
N SER A 37 3.77 5.47 0.56
CA SER A 37 4.93 4.84 1.21
C SER A 37 4.76 4.79 2.73
N SER A 38 4.38 5.90 3.36
CA SER A 38 4.10 5.90 4.81
C SER A 38 3.01 4.90 5.20
N LEU A 39 1.91 4.83 4.44
CA LEU A 39 0.84 3.85 4.66
C LEU A 39 1.35 2.40 4.56
N GLY A 40 2.18 2.09 3.57
CA GLY A 40 2.77 0.75 3.42
C GLY A 40 3.61 0.35 4.62
N ARG A 41 4.44 1.29 5.11
CA ARG A 41 5.26 1.07 6.31
C ARG A 41 4.41 0.82 7.54
N TYR A 42 3.37 1.63 7.76
CA TYR A 42 2.43 1.46 8.87
C TYR A 42 1.68 0.13 8.79
N PHE A 43 1.20 -0.24 7.60
CA PHE A 43 0.51 -1.52 7.40
C PHE A 43 1.39 -2.72 7.74
N VAL A 44 2.65 -2.73 7.31
CA VAL A 44 3.59 -3.82 7.63
C VAL A 44 3.84 -3.89 9.14
N ASN A 45 4.04 -2.75 9.79
CA ASN A 45 4.30 -2.70 11.24
C ASN A 45 3.11 -3.19 12.06
N ASP A 46 1.90 -2.85 11.64
CA ASP A 46 0.67 -3.20 12.36
C ASP A 46 0.02 -4.48 11.83
N PHE A 47 0.58 -5.13 10.80
CA PHE A 47 -0.07 -6.21 10.05
C PHE A 47 -0.70 -7.30 10.94
N ASN A 48 0.06 -7.77 11.93
CA ASN A 48 -0.37 -8.82 12.87
C ASN A 48 -1.35 -8.32 13.94
N LEU A 49 -1.44 -7.01 14.15
CA LEU A 49 -2.37 -6.37 15.07
C LEU A 49 -3.74 -6.13 14.43
N LEU A 50 -3.81 -6.10 13.09
CA LEU A 50 -5.06 -5.88 12.36
C LEU A 50 -5.96 -7.10 12.43
N HIS A 51 -7.27 -6.86 12.38
CA HIS A 51 -8.24 -7.92 12.11
C HIS A 51 -8.07 -8.44 10.69
N GLU A 52 -8.30 -9.74 10.50
CA GLU A 52 -8.22 -10.40 9.20
C GLU A 52 -9.11 -9.72 8.15
N LYS A 53 -10.31 -9.27 8.55
CA LYS A 53 -11.21 -8.50 7.68
C LYS A 53 -10.55 -7.23 7.16
N ASN A 54 -9.87 -6.49 8.01
CA ASN A 54 -9.21 -5.23 7.65
C ASN A 54 -8.02 -5.47 6.71
N ARG A 55 -7.22 -6.51 6.97
CA ARG A 55 -6.16 -6.93 6.04
C ARG A 55 -6.73 -7.24 4.66
N ASN A 56 -7.80 -8.04 4.60
CA ASN A 56 -8.44 -8.41 3.34
C ASN A 56 -9.01 -7.20 2.60
N ASN A 57 -9.61 -6.26 3.32
CA ASN A 57 -10.07 -5.00 2.74
C ASN A 57 -8.90 -4.18 2.16
N ILE A 58 -7.78 -4.06 2.87
CA ILE A 58 -6.59 -3.34 2.38
C ILE A 58 -6.07 -3.98 1.08
N PHE A 59 -5.91 -5.31 1.04
CA PHE A 59 -5.50 -5.98 -0.19
C PHE A 59 -6.52 -5.83 -1.33
N HIS A 60 -7.80 -5.79 -1.01
CA HIS A 60 -8.85 -5.48 -1.99
C HIS A 60 -8.73 -4.06 -2.55
N LEU A 61 -8.49 -3.06 -1.70
CA LEU A 61 -8.28 -1.67 -2.12
C LEU A 61 -7.06 -1.54 -3.05
N ILE A 62 -5.95 -2.19 -2.69
CA ILE A 62 -4.74 -2.24 -3.52
C ILE A 62 -5.07 -2.81 -4.90
N LYS A 63 -5.76 -3.95 -4.96
CA LYS A 63 -6.20 -4.56 -6.22
C LYS A 63 -7.03 -3.59 -7.06
N VAL A 64 -8.06 -2.99 -6.48
CA VAL A 64 -8.95 -2.06 -7.20
C VAL A 64 -8.17 -0.84 -7.72
N ALA A 65 -7.21 -0.34 -6.97
CA ALA A 65 -6.36 0.78 -7.40
C ALA A 65 -5.38 0.37 -8.52
N MET A 66 -4.83 -0.83 -8.48
CA MET A 66 -3.91 -1.37 -9.48
C MET A 66 -4.59 -1.77 -10.79
N GLU A 67 -5.86 -2.18 -10.75
CA GLU A 67 -6.66 -2.45 -11.96
C GLU A 67 -7.00 -1.17 -12.75
N LYS A 68 -6.98 -0.02 -12.08
CA LYS A 68 -7.13 1.27 -12.76
C LYS A 68 -5.87 1.60 -13.55
N LYS A 69 -6.04 2.32 -14.66
CA LYS A 69 -4.92 2.92 -15.39
C LYS A 69 -4.80 4.38 -14.98
N GLY A 70 -3.60 4.84 -14.66
CA GLY A 70 -3.31 6.26 -14.51
C GLY A 70 -2.41 6.59 -13.32
N SER A 71 -2.54 7.82 -12.82
CA SER A 71 -1.69 8.34 -11.75
C SER A 71 -1.88 7.59 -10.43
N LEU A 72 -3.11 7.22 -10.07
CA LEU A 72 -3.39 6.45 -8.85
C LEU A 72 -2.65 5.11 -8.84
N SER A 73 -2.78 4.32 -9.91
CA SER A 73 -2.09 3.03 -10.02
C SER A 73 -0.58 3.18 -9.94
N THR A 74 -0.01 4.22 -10.56
CA THR A 74 1.42 4.51 -10.50
C THR A 74 1.87 4.85 -9.08
N SER A 75 1.14 5.71 -8.36
CA SER A 75 1.50 6.06 -6.98
C SER A 75 1.30 4.88 -6.01
N VAL A 76 0.27 4.05 -6.21
CA VAL A 76 0.08 2.83 -5.41
C VAL A 76 1.20 1.84 -5.69
N ALA A 77 1.59 1.64 -6.95
CA ALA A 77 2.66 0.74 -7.30
C ALA A 77 4.01 1.20 -6.70
N THR A 78 4.40 2.45 -6.96
CA THR A 78 5.71 2.99 -6.58
C THR A 78 5.82 3.39 -5.11
N GLY A 79 4.72 3.92 -4.54
CA GLY A 79 4.67 4.36 -3.16
C GLY A 79 4.32 3.23 -2.21
N LEU A 80 3.21 2.55 -2.45
CA LEU A 80 2.67 1.55 -1.53
C LEU A 80 3.27 0.15 -1.74
N LEU A 81 3.13 -0.45 -2.92
CA LEU A 81 3.55 -1.84 -3.16
C LEU A 81 5.05 -2.03 -2.93
N GLU A 82 5.89 -1.13 -3.46
CA GLU A 82 7.32 -1.19 -3.23
C GLU A 82 7.68 -1.08 -1.74
N GLU A 83 7.00 -0.21 -0.99
CA GLU A 83 7.27 -0.07 0.44
C GLU A 83 6.77 -1.28 1.23
N LEU A 84 5.61 -1.85 0.88
CA LEU A 84 5.14 -3.11 1.44
C LEU A 84 6.17 -4.21 1.26
N HIS A 85 6.72 -4.33 0.04
CA HIS A 85 7.77 -5.27 -0.25
C HIS A 85 9.01 -5.00 0.63
N LYS A 86 9.61 -3.81 0.52
CA LYS A 86 10.83 -3.43 1.25
C LYS A 86 10.69 -3.59 2.77
N SER A 87 9.59 -3.12 3.34
CA SER A 87 9.36 -3.19 4.80
C SER A 87 9.11 -4.62 5.28
N SER A 88 8.45 -5.46 4.48
CA SER A 88 8.17 -6.86 4.86
C SER A 88 9.41 -7.76 4.84
N MET A 89 10.42 -7.45 4.02
CA MET A 89 11.62 -8.29 3.84
C MET A 89 12.44 -8.50 5.13
N LYS A 90 12.23 -7.69 6.16
CA LYS A 90 12.83 -7.90 7.50
C LYS A 90 12.32 -9.16 8.21
N ASN A 91 11.20 -9.71 7.77
CA ASN A 91 10.59 -10.92 8.32
C ASN A 91 10.08 -11.78 7.15
N SER A 92 10.77 -12.90 6.88
CA SER A 92 10.45 -13.78 5.75
C SER A 92 9.04 -14.38 5.81
N ALA A 93 8.52 -14.68 7.00
CA ALA A 93 7.16 -15.19 7.15
C ALA A 93 6.13 -14.12 6.78
N LEU A 94 6.34 -12.88 7.24
CA LEU A 94 5.48 -11.74 6.90
C LEU A 94 5.56 -11.39 5.40
N ALA A 95 6.76 -11.40 4.82
CA ALA A 95 6.95 -11.17 3.40
C ALA A 95 6.20 -12.21 2.54
N ASN A 96 6.26 -13.48 2.93
CA ASN A 96 5.52 -14.55 2.25
C ASN A 96 4.00 -14.38 2.41
N GLU A 97 3.53 -14.00 3.59
CA GLU A 97 2.11 -13.78 3.83
C GLU A 97 1.58 -12.59 3.01
N ILE A 98 2.28 -11.45 3.01
CA ILE A 98 1.91 -10.28 2.20
C ILE A 98 1.90 -10.65 0.72
N ARG A 99 2.95 -11.31 0.22
CA ARG A 99 3.02 -11.73 -1.18
C ARG A 99 1.89 -12.68 -1.55
N GLY A 100 1.53 -13.61 -0.66
CA GLY A 100 0.43 -14.57 -0.89
C GLY A 100 -0.97 -13.94 -0.93
N ARG A 101 -1.11 -12.68 -0.48
CA ARG A 101 -2.39 -11.94 -0.47
C ARG A 101 -2.52 -10.93 -1.60
N LEU A 102 -1.44 -10.63 -2.31
CA LEU A 102 -1.48 -9.73 -3.47
C LEU A 102 -2.22 -10.40 -4.63
N ASP A 103 -2.99 -9.61 -5.36
CA ASP A 103 -3.60 -10.05 -6.61
C ASP A 103 -2.56 -10.20 -7.72
N THR A 104 -3.00 -10.70 -8.88
CA THR A 104 -2.13 -10.96 -10.03
C THR A 104 -1.43 -9.71 -10.55
N GLU A 105 -2.11 -8.56 -10.65
CA GLU A 105 -1.53 -7.34 -11.20
C GLU A 105 -0.51 -6.73 -10.26
N SER A 106 -0.84 -6.66 -8.96
CA SER A 106 0.09 -6.21 -7.93
C SER A 106 1.34 -7.10 -7.85
N SER A 107 1.16 -8.42 -7.94
CA SER A 107 2.26 -9.39 -7.93
C SER A 107 3.15 -9.23 -9.16
N ARG A 108 2.55 -9.11 -10.36
CA ARG A 108 3.25 -8.92 -11.63
C ARG A 108 4.10 -7.64 -11.61
N TYR A 109 3.56 -6.55 -11.05
CA TYR A 109 4.33 -5.31 -10.87
C TYR A 109 5.57 -5.55 -10.01
N LEU A 110 5.41 -6.15 -8.82
CA LEU A 110 6.53 -6.36 -7.89
C LEU A 110 7.59 -7.31 -8.45
N GLU A 111 7.21 -8.34 -9.20
CA GLU A 111 8.16 -9.23 -9.85
C GLU A 111 8.99 -8.51 -10.93
N ALA A 112 8.34 -7.66 -11.74
CA ALA A 112 9.04 -6.86 -12.75
C ALA A 112 9.97 -5.84 -12.09
N TRP A 113 9.49 -5.16 -11.05
CA TRP A 113 10.26 -4.19 -10.28
C TRP A 113 11.48 -4.82 -9.58
N ALA A 114 11.31 -5.99 -8.96
CA ALA A 114 12.41 -6.70 -8.30
C ALA A 114 13.53 -7.07 -9.29
N LYS A 115 13.18 -7.62 -10.46
CA LYS A 115 14.14 -7.94 -11.53
C LYS A 115 14.90 -6.70 -12.01
N TRP A 116 14.20 -5.58 -12.15
CA TRP A 116 14.82 -4.31 -12.53
C TRP A 116 15.77 -3.79 -11.44
N SER A 117 15.41 -3.91 -10.17
CA SER A 117 16.23 -3.43 -9.05
C SER A 117 17.50 -4.25 -8.79
N GLU A 118 17.55 -5.48 -9.28
CA GLU A 118 18.70 -6.38 -9.20
C GLU A 118 19.65 -6.26 -10.41
N SER A 119 19.25 -5.54 -11.47
CA SER A 119 20.01 -5.34 -12.72
C SER A 119 20.92 -4.12 -12.65
#